data_AF-W4RVW3-F1
#
_entry.id   AF-W4RVW3-F1
#
_cell.length_a   1.000
_cell.length_b   1.000
_cell.length_c   1.000
_cell.angle_alpha   90.00
_cell.angle_beta   90.00
_cell.angle_gamma   90.00
#
_symmetry.space_group_name_H-M   'P 1'
#
loop_
_entity.id
_entity.type
_entity.pdbx_description
1 polymer ?
#
loop_
_entity_poly.entity_id
_entity_poly.type
_entity_poly.pdbx_seq_one_letter_code
_entity_poly.pdbx_strand_id
1 'polypeptide(L)'
;MLNNMKNDYVSWIVITGLILLLLEVSFFNEGLIFSLLASGAMVYFGRSLMPKKSGKLLFWAGLFFFLSSVFSMMTFRFFLLAVLIYLAYQFAKSKKKPEVINPVLQEPEKELRDEMLIEKPPLFKNRLFGHQETPSHVYEWNDVNIQAGIGDSVIDLSLTVLPKGETVIFIRNIIGNVKVYVPYDLEVTLRHSSVIGSAEVFEHEEGRVLNQSLYVQTPGYEEAEQKVKIFTSMLVGNIEVKRI
;
A
#
# COMPACT_ATOMS: atom_id res chain seq x y z
N MET A 1 -40.08 -13.12 -3.18
CA MET A 1 -39.20 -14.30 -3.32
C MET A 1 -38.80 -14.43 -4.79
N LEU A 2 -37.74 -13.74 -5.25
CA LEU A 2 -37.12 -13.93 -6.57
C LEU A 2 -35.94 -12.94 -6.67
N ASN A 3 -34.81 -13.27 -6.05
CA ASN A 3 -33.54 -12.58 -6.34
C ASN A 3 -32.32 -13.52 -6.22
N ASN A 4 -32.49 -14.81 -6.53
CA ASN A 4 -31.42 -15.81 -6.38
C ASN A 4 -30.78 -16.26 -7.71
N MET A 5 -31.28 -15.84 -8.88
CA MET A 5 -30.83 -16.40 -10.17
C MET A 5 -29.43 -15.94 -10.62
N LYS A 6 -28.87 -14.87 -10.05
CA LYS A 6 -27.44 -14.53 -10.25
C LYS A 6 -26.51 -15.27 -9.29
N ASN A 7 -27.04 -15.79 -8.18
CA ASN A 7 -26.29 -16.59 -7.21
C ASN A 7 -26.15 -18.04 -7.66
N ASP A 8 -27.03 -18.50 -8.56
CA ASP A 8 -27.03 -19.88 -9.04
C ASP A 8 -25.74 -20.22 -9.79
N TYR A 9 -25.27 -19.40 -10.73
CA TYR A 9 -24.04 -19.70 -11.49
C TYR A 9 -22.79 -19.78 -10.60
N VAL A 10 -22.65 -18.87 -9.63
CA VAL A 10 -21.53 -18.89 -8.69
C VAL A 10 -21.62 -20.13 -7.78
N SER A 11 -22.82 -20.43 -7.28
CA SER A 11 -23.07 -21.63 -6.48
C SER A 11 -22.75 -22.91 -7.24
N TRP A 12 -23.16 -23.02 -8.51
CA TRP A 12 -22.86 -24.16 -9.38
C TRP A 12 -21.36 -24.30 -9.68
N ILE A 13 -20.63 -23.20 -9.89
CA ILE A 13 -19.17 -23.23 -10.06
C ILE A 13 -18.48 -23.73 -8.79
N VAL A 14 -18.90 -23.28 -7.60
CA VAL A 14 -18.34 -23.71 -6.32
C VAL A 14 -18.62 -25.19 -6.06
N ILE A 15 -19.85 -25.66 -6.30
CA ILE A 15 -20.24 -27.06 -6.15
C ILE A 15 -19.44 -27.94 -7.12
N THR A 16 -19.31 -27.52 -8.37
CA THR A 16 -18.53 -28.26 -9.38
C THR A 16 -17.05 -28.32 -9.00
N GLY A 17 -16.47 -27.21 -8.51
CA GLY A 17 -15.10 -27.17 -8.00
C GLY A 17 -14.88 -28.10 -6.80
N LEU A 18 -15.85 -28.18 -5.89
CA LEU A 18 -15.80 -29.08 -4.74
C LEU A 18 -15.84 -30.56 -5.17
N ILE A 19 -16.70 -30.90 -6.14
CA ILE A 19 -16.79 -32.26 -6.68
C ILE A 19 -15.49 -32.66 -7.38
N LEU A 20 -14.90 -31.77 -8.18
CA LEU A 20 -13.61 -32.02 -8.84
C LEU A 20 -12.48 -32.22 -7.82
N LEU A 21 -12.46 -31.45 -6.73
CA LEU A 21 -11.50 -31.64 -5.64
C LEU A 21 -11.64 -33.02 -4.99
N LEU A 22 -12.87 -33.46 -4.72
CA LEU A 22 -13.12 -34.79 -4.15
C LEU A 22 -12.67 -35.90 -5.11
N LEU A 23 -12.94 -35.76 -6.41
CA LEU A 23 -12.47 -36.71 -7.43
C LEU A 23 -10.94 -36.76 -7.52
N GLU A 24 -10.24 -35.62 -7.45
CA GLU A 24 -8.77 -35.60 -7.46
C GLU A 24 -8.19 -36.32 -6.25
N VAL A 25 -8.73 -36.05 -5.06
CA VAL A 25 -8.31 -36.72 -3.83
C VAL A 25 -8.57 -38.22 -3.90
N SER A 26 -9.69 -38.67 -4.49
CA SER A 26 -10.03 -40.08 -4.55
C SER A 26 -9.29 -40.88 -5.63
N PHE A 27 -8.94 -40.28 -6.78
CA PHE A 27 -8.49 -41.04 -7.96
C PHE A 27 -7.06 -40.72 -8.44
N PHE A 28 -6.52 -39.53 -8.18
CA PHE A 28 -5.32 -39.06 -8.90
C PHE A 28 -4.04 -39.05 -8.08
N ASN A 29 -4.09 -39.17 -6.75
CA ASN A 29 -2.89 -39.13 -5.92
C ASN A 29 -3.00 -40.03 -4.68
N GLU A 30 -2.49 -41.26 -4.78
CA GLU A 30 -2.42 -42.22 -3.66
C GLU A 30 -1.68 -41.63 -2.43
N GLY A 31 -0.67 -40.78 -2.66
CA GLY A 31 0.09 -40.10 -1.60
C GLY A 31 -0.63 -38.91 -0.95
N LEU A 32 -1.59 -38.26 -1.62
CA LEU A 32 -2.31 -37.10 -1.08
C LEU A 32 -3.34 -37.50 -0.02
N ILE A 33 -4.02 -38.63 -0.21
CA ILE A 33 -4.93 -39.17 0.80
C ILE A 33 -4.16 -39.41 2.09
N PHE A 34 -2.99 -40.05 1.99
CA PHE A 34 -2.12 -40.30 3.14
C PHE A 34 -1.65 -38.99 3.79
N SER A 35 -1.19 -38.00 3.02
CA SER A 35 -0.69 -36.74 3.59
C SER A 35 -1.81 -35.91 4.25
N LEU A 36 -3.01 -35.89 3.68
CA LEU A 36 -4.19 -35.23 4.26
C LEU A 36 -4.66 -35.92 5.54
N LEU A 37 -4.71 -37.25 5.55
CA LEU A 37 -5.10 -38.02 6.73
C LEU A 37 -4.06 -37.89 7.84
N ALA A 38 -2.77 -37.98 7.51
CA ALA A 38 -1.67 -37.84 8.47
C ALA A 38 -1.64 -36.43 9.07
N SER A 39 -1.73 -35.39 8.25
CA SER A 39 -1.79 -34.01 8.72
C SER A 39 -3.07 -33.71 9.51
N GLY A 40 -4.22 -34.25 9.09
CA GLY A 40 -5.48 -34.19 9.83
C GLY A 40 -5.39 -34.87 11.21
N ALA A 41 -4.75 -36.03 11.29
CA ALA A 41 -4.49 -36.73 12.54
C ALA A 41 -3.56 -35.92 13.45
N MET A 42 -2.48 -35.33 12.91
CA MET A 42 -1.59 -34.43 13.67
C MET A 42 -2.33 -33.22 14.24
N VAL A 43 -3.25 -32.63 13.46
CA VAL A 43 -4.09 -31.52 13.93
C VAL A 43 -5.06 -31.98 15.03
N TYR A 44 -5.73 -33.11 14.84
CA TYR A 44 -6.68 -33.67 15.81
C TYR A 44 -6.00 -34.03 17.15
N PHE A 45 -4.91 -34.80 17.10
CA PHE A 45 -4.14 -35.17 18.28
C PHE A 45 -3.41 -33.95 18.88
N GLY A 46 -2.87 -33.06 18.05
CA GLY A 46 -2.26 -31.81 18.50
C GLY A 46 -3.22 -30.93 19.30
N ARG A 47 -4.50 -30.87 18.89
CA ARG A 47 -5.56 -30.19 19.64
C ARG A 47 -5.90 -30.90 20.95
N SER A 48 -6.01 -32.23 20.94
CA SER A 48 -6.31 -33.03 22.15
C SER A 48 -5.20 -32.96 23.20
N LEU A 49 -3.95 -32.73 22.80
CA LEU A 49 -2.77 -32.63 23.67
C LEU A 49 -2.51 -31.21 24.19
N MET A 50 -3.35 -30.22 23.86
CA MET A 50 -3.28 -28.87 24.43
C MET A 50 -3.66 -28.91 25.92
N PRO A 51 -2.94 -28.18 26.81
CA PRO A 51 -2.06 -27.03 26.53
C PRO A 51 -0.55 -27.33 26.52
N LYS A 52 -0.12 -28.60 26.47
CA LYS A 52 1.32 -28.93 26.48
C LYS A 52 2.05 -28.26 25.29
N LYS A 53 3.29 -27.79 25.49
CA LYS A 53 4.11 -27.15 24.44
C LYS A 53 4.26 -28.04 23.19
N SER A 54 4.38 -29.35 23.38
CA SER A 54 4.43 -30.34 22.28
C SER A 54 3.12 -30.42 21.49
N GLY A 55 1.96 -30.30 22.14
CA GLY A 55 0.65 -30.27 21.48
C GLY A 55 0.47 -29.03 20.60
N LYS A 56 0.91 -27.85 21.09
CA LYS A 56 0.92 -26.62 20.28
C LYS A 56 1.81 -26.75 19.04
N LEU A 57 3.02 -27.29 19.19
CA LEU A 57 3.94 -27.52 18.07
C LEU A 57 3.36 -28.52 17.05
N LEU A 58 2.82 -29.64 17.52
CA LEU A 58 2.22 -30.67 16.67
C LEU A 58 1.01 -30.13 15.90
N PHE A 59 0.19 -29.30 16.55
CA PHE A 59 -0.95 -28.64 15.91
C PHE A 59 -0.51 -27.69 14.78
N TRP A 60 0.45 -26.80 15.04
CA TRP A 60 0.95 -25.87 14.02
C TRP A 60 1.69 -26.58 12.88
N ALA A 61 2.48 -27.60 13.20
CA ALA A 61 3.13 -28.44 12.19
C ALA A 61 2.10 -29.19 11.33
N GLY A 62 1.10 -29.80 11.97
CA GLY A 62 0.00 -30.48 11.28
C GLY A 62 -0.78 -29.53 10.37
N LEU A 63 -1.08 -28.32 10.86
CA LEU A 63 -1.76 -27.29 10.07
C LEU A 63 -0.93 -26.85 8.86
N PHE A 64 0.39 -26.68 9.03
CA PHE A 64 1.29 -26.33 7.94
C PHE A 64 1.34 -27.43 6.85
N PHE A 65 1.49 -28.70 7.25
CA PHE A 65 1.49 -29.82 6.30
C PHE A 65 0.14 -30.03 5.62
N PHE A 66 -0.96 -29.79 6.34
CA PHE A 66 -2.32 -29.83 5.78
C PHE A 66 -2.49 -28.76 4.70
N LEU A 67 -2.15 -27.50 5.00
CA LEU A 67 -2.20 -26.42 4.01
C LEU A 67 -1.29 -26.72 2.81
N SER A 68 -0.03 -27.11 3.06
CA SER A 68 0.92 -27.43 1.99
C SER A 68 0.40 -28.53 1.05
N SER A 69 -0.25 -29.57 1.61
CA SER A 69 -0.88 -30.64 0.82
C SER A 69 -2.03 -30.10 -0.03
N VAL A 70 -2.90 -29.25 0.51
CA VAL A 70 -4.00 -28.62 -0.26
C VAL A 70 -3.46 -27.75 -1.40
N PHE A 71 -2.42 -26.93 -1.16
CA PHE A 71 -1.81 -26.10 -2.20
C PHE A 71 -1.08 -26.90 -3.30
N SER A 72 -0.71 -28.14 -3.02
CA SER A 72 -0.07 -29.03 -3.99
C SER A 72 -1.04 -29.63 -5.02
N MET A 73 -2.35 -29.67 -4.71
CA MET A 73 -3.38 -30.22 -5.59
C MET A 73 -3.50 -29.43 -6.90
N MET A 74 -3.59 -30.14 -8.03
CA MET A 74 -3.71 -29.49 -9.34
C MET A 74 -5.09 -28.83 -9.49
N THR A 75 -6.16 -29.46 -9.01
CA THR A 75 -7.51 -28.86 -9.05
C THR A 75 -7.60 -27.63 -8.18
N PHE A 76 -6.93 -27.60 -7.02
CA PHE A 76 -6.89 -26.40 -6.18
C PHE A 76 -6.22 -25.22 -6.92
N ARG A 77 -5.12 -25.47 -7.65
CA ARG A 77 -4.45 -24.44 -8.47
C ARG A 77 -5.34 -23.92 -9.59
N PHE A 78 -6.01 -24.80 -10.32
CA PHE A 78 -6.95 -24.40 -11.39
C PHE A 78 -8.19 -23.70 -10.85
N PHE A 79 -8.71 -24.14 -9.71
CA PHE A 79 -9.82 -23.47 -9.01
C PHE A 79 -9.43 -22.05 -8.60
N LEU A 80 -8.26 -21.87 -7.99
CA LEU A 80 -7.74 -20.56 -7.60
C LEU A 80 -7.55 -19.66 -8.82
N LEU A 81 -7.00 -20.19 -9.93
CA LEU A 81 -6.87 -19.46 -11.19
C LEU A 81 -8.24 -19.03 -11.75
N ALA A 82 -9.24 -19.91 -11.74
CA ALA A 82 -10.59 -19.61 -12.21
C ALA A 82 -11.25 -18.50 -11.36
N VAL A 83 -11.06 -18.53 -10.04
CA VAL A 83 -11.52 -17.46 -9.14
C VAL A 83 -10.81 -16.14 -9.45
N LEU A 84 -9.49 -16.14 -9.65
CA LEU A 84 -8.74 -14.92 -10.02
C LEU A 84 -9.20 -14.34 -11.35
N ILE A 85 -9.43 -15.18 -12.37
CA ILE A 85 -9.97 -14.74 -13.68
C ILE A 85 -11.38 -14.16 -13.51
N TYR A 86 -12.23 -14.80 -12.71
CA TYR A 86 -13.57 -14.30 -12.41
C TYR A 86 -13.53 -12.92 -11.73
N LEU A 87 -12.65 -12.74 -10.73
CA LEU A 87 -12.46 -11.45 -10.06
C LEU A 87 -11.92 -10.38 -11.02
N ALA A 88 -10.96 -10.73 -11.89
CA ALA A 88 -10.44 -9.82 -12.91
C ALA A 88 -11.54 -9.42 -13.91
N TYR A 89 -12.37 -10.37 -14.34
CA TYR A 89 -13.53 -10.11 -15.19
C TYR A 89 -14.56 -9.21 -14.50
N GLN A 90 -14.87 -9.48 -13.23
CA GLN A 90 -15.79 -8.66 -12.43
C GLN A 90 -15.25 -7.24 -12.27
N PHE A 91 -13.96 -7.08 -11.97
CA PHE A 91 -13.30 -5.79 -11.85
C PHE A 91 -13.32 -5.01 -13.18
N ALA A 92 -13.02 -5.68 -14.29
CA ALA A 92 -13.08 -5.08 -15.62
C ALA A 92 -14.51 -4.67 -16.00
N LYS A 93 -15.53 -5.45 -15.62
CA LYS A 93 -16.94 -5.13 -15.86
C LYS A 93 -17.43 -3.99 -14.96
N SER A 94 -16.99 -3.94 -13.71
CA SER A 94 -17.34 -2.90 -12.74
C SER A 94 -16.93 -1.50 -13.25
N LYS A 95 -15.79 -1.40 -13.94
CA LYS A 95 -15.32 -0.13 -14.54
C LYS A 95 -16.11 0.34 -15.77
N LYS A 96 -16.94 -0.50 -16.39
CA LYS A 96 -17.59 -0.18 -17.68
C LYS A 96 -18.96 0.50 -17.57
N LYS A 97 -19.54 0.61 -16.38
CA LYS A 97 -20.84 1.24 -16.16
C LYS A 97 -20.83 2.11 -14.90
N PRO A 98 -20.14 3.26 -14.91
CA PRO A 98 -20.37 4.25 -13.87
C PRO A 98 -21.84 4.67 -13.92
N GLU A 99 -22.54 4.63 -12.77
CA GLU A 99 -23.83 5.30 -12.66
C GLU A 99 -23.58 6.80 -12.77
N VAL A 100 -23.78 7.33 -13.97
CA VAL A 100 -23.71 8.76 -14.21
C VAL A 100 -25.00 9.35 -13.64
N ILE A 101 -24.94 9.80 -12.39
CA ILE A 101 -25.92 10.73 -11.86
C ILE A 101 -25.62 12.04 -12.59
N ASN A 102 -26.49 12.45 -13.51
CA ASN A 102 -26.47 13.80 -14.08
C ASN A 102 -27.35 14.67 -13.17
N PRO A 103 -26.79 15.34 -12.13
CA PRO A 103 -27.57 16.32 -11.41
C PRO A 103 -27.97 17.43 -12.39
N VAL A 104 -29.25 17.78 -12.42
CA VAL A 104 -29.73 18.95 -13.15
C VAL A 104 -29.28 20.19 -12.35
N LEU A 105 -28.02 20.56 -12.51
CA LEU A 105 -27.49 21.84 -12.05
C LEU A 105 -27.92 22.87 -13.08
N GLN A 106 -28.75 23.85 -12.69
CA GLN A 106 -28.88 25.09 -13.45
C GLN A 106 -27.59 25.87 -13.27
N GLU A 107 -26.56 25.49 -14.02
CA GLU A 107 -25.34 26.30 -14.12
C GLU A 107 -25.70 27.57 -14.91
N PRO A 108 -25.42 28.79 -14.39
CA PRO A 108 -25.47 29.98 -15.23
C PRO A 108 -24.58 29.73 -16.44
N GLU A 109 -25.05 30.14 -17.63
CA GLU A 109 -24.40 29.94 -18.92
C GLU A 109 -22.89 30.15 -18.78
N LYS A 110 -22.14 29.04 -18.67
CA LYS A 110 -20.69 29.07 -18.59
C LYS A 110 -20.24 29.66 -19.91
N GLU A 111 -19.77 30.90 -19.90
CA GLU A 111 -18.86 31.38 -20.93
C GLU A 111 -17.75 30.33 -21.01
N LEU A 112 -17.79 29.47 -22.04
CA LEU A 112 -16.72 28.55 -22.38
C LEU A 112 -15.52 29.40 -22.82
N ARG A 113 -14.87 30.02 -21.85
CA ARG A 113 -13.51 30.50 -22.00
C ARG A 113 -12.69 29.22 -22.02
N ASP A 114 -12.10 28.92 -23.17
CA ASP A 114 -11.03 27.93 -23.23
C ASP A 114 -9.95 28.41 -22.25
N GLU A 115 -9.96 27.85 -21.04
CA GLU A 115 -8.92 28.10 -20.06
C GLU A 115 -7.65 27.48 -20.62
N MET A 116 -6.75 28.32 -21.11
CA MET A 116 -5.44 27.88 -21.58
C MET A 116 -4.66 27.30 -20.41
N LEU A 117 -4.62 25.97 -20.31
CA LEU A 117 -3.81 25.26 -19.33
C LEU A 117 -2.35 25.23 -19.78
N ILE A 118 -1.44 25.60 -18.88
CA ILE A 118 0.00 25.51 -19.09
C ILE A 118 0.53 24.28 -18.34
N GLU A 119 1.03 23.29 -19.08
CA GLU A 119 1.71 22.14 -18.47
C GLU A 119 3.11 22.57 -18.00
N LYS A 120 3.40 22.36 -16.71
CA LYS A 120 4.73 22.58 -16.14
C LYS A 120 5.38 21.23 -15.79
N PRO A 121 6.67 21.04 -16.11
CA PRO A 121 7.36 19.82 -15.72
C PRO A 121 7.49 19.74 -14.18
N PRO A 122 7.30 18.55 -13.57
CA PRO A 122 7.52 18.37 -12.14
C PRO A 122 9.02 18.31 -11.83
N LEU A 123 9.41 18.74 -10.62
CA LEU A 123 10.80 18.67 -10.14
C LEU A 123 11.33 17.23 -10.09
N PHE A 124 10.45 16.30 -9.69
CA PHE A 124 10.74 14.87 -9.61
C PHE A 124 9.68 14.05 -10.33
N LYS A 125 10.05 12.83 -10.74
CA LYS A 125 9.12 11.86 -11.35
C LYS A 125 8.92 10.67 -10.43
N ASN A 126 7.80 9.96 -10.58
CA ASN A 126 7.59 8.72 -9.86
C ASN A 126 8.59 7.66 -10.33
N ARG A 127 9.22 6.95 -9.39
CA ARG A 127 10.22 5.92 -9.67
C ARG A 127 10.00 4.69 -8.82
N LEU A 128 9.92 3.51 -9.42
CA LEU A 128 9.80 2.25 -8.67
C LEU A 128 11.11 1.85 -7.98
N PHE A 129 12.26 2.24 -8.55
CA PHE A 129 13.58 1.90 -8.01
C PHE A 129 14.56 3.05 -8.23
N GLY A 130 15.51 3.18 -7.30
CA GLY A 130 16.66 4.07 -7.43
C GLY A 130 16.56 5.33 -6.57
N HIS A 131 17.71 6.00 -6.44
CA HIS A 131 17.85 7.23 -5.68
C HIS A 131 17.33 8.45 -6.46
N GLN A 132 16.78 9.42 -5.74
CA GLN A 132 16.38 10.72 -6.27
C GLN A 132 16.91 11.82 -5.36
N GLU A 133 17.54 12.82 -5.96
CA GLU A 133 18.09 13.96 -5.25
C GLU A 133 17.82 15.25 -6.04
N THR A 134 17.63 16.36 -5.34
CA THR A 134 17.60 17.70 -5.94
C THR A 134 18.91 17.99 -6.67
N PRO A 135 18.91 18.83 -7.72
CA PRO A 135 20.15 19.20 -8.40
C PRO A 135 21.17 19.83 -7.44
N SER A 136 22.45 19.53 -7.62
CA SER A 136 23.57 20.13 -6.86
C SER A 136 23.92 21.57 -7.27
N HIS A 137 23.05 22.22 -8.02
CA HIS A 137 23.19 23.60 -8.51
C HIS A 137 21.88 24.35 -8.30
N VAL A 138 21.91 25.68 -8.44
CA VAL A 138 20.73 26.53 -8.26
C VAL A 138 19.61 26.09 -9.21
N TYR A 139 18.43 25.83 -8.64
CA TYR A 139 17.27 25.34 -9.38
C TYR A 139 16.00 26.12 -9.00
N GLU A 140 14.97 26.05 -9.85
CA GLU A 140 13.67 26.67 -9.58
C GLU A 140 12.79 25.75 -8.74
N TRP A 141 12.20 26.27 -7.67
CA TRP A 141 11.28 25.50 -6.84
C TRP A 141 10.01 25.12 -7.58
N ASN A 142 9.58 23.88 -7.43
CA ASN A 142 8.23 23.44 -7.72
C ASN A 142 7.81 22.46 -6.62
N ASP A 143 6.55 22.53 -6.18
CA ASP A 143 6.03 21.66 -5.14
C ASP A 143 6.23 20.20 -5.50
N VAL A 144 6.64 19.42 -4.51
CA VAL A 144 7.02 18.03 -4.70
C VAL A 144 5.81 17.14 -4.41
N ASN A 145 5.45 16.29 -5.37
CA ASN A 145 4.49 15.22 -5.16
C ASN A 145 4.98 13.95 -5.86
N ILE A 146 5.63 13.07 -5.09
CA ILE A 146 6.27 11.87 -5.64
C ILE A 146 5.76 10.59 -4.99
N GLN A 147 5.79 9.54 -5.80
CA GLN A 147 5.63 8.15 -5.38
C GLN A 147 6.90 7.39 -5.76
N ALA A 148 7.63 6.90 -4.76
CA ALA A 148 8.79 6.05 -4.96
C ALA A 148 8.56 4.63 -4.43
N GLY A 149 9.16 3.64 -5.10
CA GLY A 149 9.17 2.26 -4.63
C GLY A 149 10.32 2.02 -3.65
N ILE A 150 11.43 1.49 -4.15
CA ILE A 150 12.65 1.18 -3.38
C ILE A 150 13.74 2.20 -3.71
N GLY A 151 14.11 3.02 -2.73
CA GLY A 151 15.21 3.96 -2.86
C GLY A 151 15.06 5.17 -1.94
N ASP A 152 16.15 5.89 -1.79
CA ASP A 152 16.20 7.08 -0.93
C ASP A 152 15.85 8.34 -1.74
N SER A 153 15.23 9.32 -1.10
CA SER A 153 14.92 10.64 -1.67
C SER A 153 15.57 11.74 -0.84
N VAL A 154 16.34 12.61 -1.48
CA VAL A 154 17.00 13.76 -0.84
C VAL A 154 16.47 15.05 -1.46
N ILE A 155 15.95 15.94 -0.63
CA ILE A 155 15.44 17.24 -1.06
C ILE A 155 16.22 18.32 -0.33
N ASP A 156 16.98 19.11 -1.07
CA ASP A 156 17.77 20.20 -0.53
C ASP A 156 17.18 21.56 -0.92
N LEU A 157 16.65 22.28 0.08
CA LEU A 157 16.05 23.60 -0.12
C LEU A 157 17.07 24.75 -0.09
N SER A 158 18.37 24.47 0.10
CA SER A 158 19.41 25.51 0.19
C SER A 158 19.77 26.16 -1.15
N LEU A 159 19.55 25.45 -2.26
CA LEU A 159 19.90 25.89 -3.62
C LEU A 159 18.68 26.37 -4.43
N THR A 160 17.60 26.77 -3.77
CA THR A 160 16.37 27.23 -4.41
C THR A 160 15.77 28.43 -3.71
N VAL A 161 15.01 29.24 -4.45
CA VAL A 161 14.20 30.32 -3.88
C VAL A 161 12.77 29.83 -3.74
N LEU A 162 12.25 29.80 -2.51
CA LEU A 162 10.86 29.43 -2.25
C LEU A 162 9.93 30.62 -2.52
N PRO A 163 8.74 30.40 -3.08
CA PRO A 163 7.73 31.45 -3.18
C PRO A 163 7.26 31.89 -1.79
N LYS A 164 6.69 33.10 -1.70
CA LYS A 164 6.00 33.53 -0.48
C LYS A 164 4.79 32.63 -0.22
N GLY A 165 4.59 32.26 1.04
CA GLY A 165 3.50 31.38 1.49
C GLY A 165 3.97 29.99 1.89
N GLU A 166 3.08 29.00 1.72
CA GLU A 166 3.29 27.60 2.12
C GLU A 166 3.75 26.78 0.91
N THR A 167 4.96 26.26 0.98
CA THR A 167 5.54 25.32 0.02
C THR A 167 5.23 23.89 0.47
N VAL A 168 4.88 22.99 -0.46
CA VAL A 168 4.46 21.63 -0.11
C VAL A 168 5.41 20.56 -0.65
N ILE A 169 5.81 19.65 0.23
CA ILE A 169 6.58 18.44 -0.09
C ILE A 169 5.76 17.22 0.30
N PHE A 170 5.29 16.46 -0.68
CA PHE A 170 4.49 15.26 -0.50
C PHE A 170 5.20 14.03 -1.06
N ILE A 171 5.59 13.10 -0.20
CA ILE A 171 6.40 11.92 -0.57
C ILE A 171 5.72 10.63 -0.10
N ARG A 172 5.49 9.72 -1.04
CA ARG A 172 4.98 8.36 -0.77
C ARG A 172 6.05 7.36 -1.15
N ASN A 173 6.62 6.65 -0.18
CA ASN A 173 7.63 5.63 -0.44
C ASN A 173 7.17 4.25 0.03
N ILE A 174 7.62 3.20 -0.65
CA ILE A 174 7.44 1.83 -0.13
C ILE A 174 8.60 1.52 0.81
N ILE A 175 9.84 1.58 0.31
CA ILE A 175 11.06 1.26 1.05
C ILE A 175 12.14 2.30 0.77
N GLY A 176 12.79 2.83 1.81
CA GLY A 176 13.94 3.74 1.68
C GLY A 176 13.79 4.96 2.58
N ASN A 177 14.82 5.77 2.69
CA ASN A 177 14.86 6.93 3.56
C ASN A 177 14.53 8.22 2.80
N VAL A 178 13.99 9.20 3.51
CA VAL A 178 13.76 10.54 2.98
C VAL A 178 14.57 11.51 3.82
N LYS A 179 15.34 12.37 3.16
CA LYS A 179 16.08 13.46 3.81
C LYS A 179 15.64 14.78 3.22
N VAL A 180 15.35 15.75 4.08
CA VAL A 180 14.98 17.10 3.68
C VAL A 180 15.91 18.09 4.39
N TYR A 181 16.70 18.83 3.62
CA TYR A 181 17.51 19.93 4.13
C TYR A 181 16.73 21.24 4.01
N VAL A 182 16.60 21.95 5.12
CA VAL A 182 15.81 23.18 5.22
C VAL A 182 16.69 24.31 5.76
N PRO A 183 16.83 25.44 5.03
CA PRO A 183 17.47 26.66 5.53
C PRO A 183 16.97 27.12 6.91
N TYR A 184 17.84 27.72 7.73
CA TYR A 184 17.51 28.19 9.09
C TYR A 184 16.39 29.25 9.17
N ASP A 185 16.15 29.98 8.11
CA ASP A 185 15.19 31.09 8.00
C ASP A 185 13.74 30.64 7.71
N LEU A 186 13.51 29.34 7.50
CA LEU A 186 12.18 28.81 7.17
C LEU A 186 11.50 28.14 8.36
N GLU A 187 10.19 28.29 8.49
CA GLU A 187 9.41 27.50 9.45
C GLU A 187 8.90 26.21 8.79
N VAL A 188 8.82 25.12 9.56
CA VAL A 188 8.55 23.78 9.03
C VAL A 188 7.46 23.06 9.81
N THR A 189 6.60 22.34 9.10
CA THR A 189 5.76 21.30 9.68
C THR A 189 6.00 19.96 9.00
N LEU A 190 6.04 18.89 9.79
CA LEU A 190 6.12 17.51 9.34
C LEU A 190 4.86 16.74 9.75
N ARG A 191 4.22 16.12 8.77
CA ARG A 191 3.20 15.08 8.94
C ARG A 191 3.73 13.79 8.35
N HIS A 192 4.13 12.87 9.22
CA HIS A 192 4.73 11.61 8.83
C HIS A 192 3.86 10.44 9.25
N SER A 193 3.74 9.43 8.40
CA SER A 193 3.11 8.15 8.73
C SER A 193 3.97 7.01 8.20
N SER A 194 4.34 6.07 9.08
CA SER A 194 5.09 4.89 8.69
C SER A 194 4.66 3.63 9.42
N VAL A 195 4.79 2.49 8.73
CA VAL A 195 4.56 1.17 9.34
C VAL A 195 5.79 0.74 10.14
N ILE A 196 7.00 0.92 9.61
CA ILE A 196 8.26 0.63 10.28
C ILE A 196 9.27 1.73 9.93
N GLY A 197 9.78 2.47 10.90
CA GLY A 197 10.72 3.55 10.62
C GLY A 197 11.13 4.35 11.85
N SER A 198 11.76 5.48 11.63
CA SER A 198 11.94 6.54 12.62
C SER A 198 11.77 7.90 11.98
N ALA A 199 11.51 8.91 12.79
CA ALA A 199 11.40 10.28 12.32
C ALA A 199 12.30 11.18 13.17
N GLU A 200 13.19 11.91 12.51
CA GLU A 200 14.07 12.89 13.13
C GLU A 200 13.75 14.26 12.51
N VAL A 201 13.39 15.22 13.35
CA VAL A 201 13.09 16.60 12.95
C VAL A 201 13.94 17.53 13.80
N PHE A 202 15.00 18.07 13.23
CA PHE A 202 15.97 18.90 13.93
C PHE A 202 16.54 18.19 15.17
N GLU A 203 16.31 18.72 16.37
CA GLU A 203 16.73 18.11 17.64
C GLU A 203 15.68 17.15 18.21
N HIS A 204 14.52 17.02 17.57
CA HIS A 204 13.45 16.14 18.00
C HIS A 204 13.56 14.79 17.31
N GLU A 205 14.05 13.79 18.05
CA GLU A 205 14.13 12.40 17.60
C GLU A 205 12.95 11.58 18.16
N GLU A 206 12.16 11.00 17.27
CA GLU A 206 11.22 9.92 17.59
C GLU A 206 11.81 8.59 17.10
N GLY A 207 12.38 7.84 18.05
CA GLY A 207 13.03 6.55 17.80
C GLY A 207 12.06 5.45 17.33
N ARG A 208 12.61 4.31 16.86
CA ARG A 208 11.92 3.17 16.20
C ARG A 208 10.39 3.17 16.38
N VAL A 209 9.73 3.76 15.41
CA VAL A 209 8.29 3.90 15.27
C VAL A 209 7.75 2.67 14.54
N LEU A 210 6.89 1.90 15.23
CA LEU A 210 6.07 0.87 14.62
C LEU A 210 4.64 1.38 14.48
N ASN A 211 4.19 1.55 13.24
CA ASN A 211 2.82 1.89 12.89
C ASN A 211 2.27 3.11 13.63
N GLN A 212 2.94 4.26 13.48
CA GLN A 212 2.47 5.51 14.07
C GLN A 212 2.41 6.65 13.05
N SER A 213 1.68 7.69 13.44
CA SER A 213 1.58 8.96 12.74
C SER A 213 2.19 10.03 13.63
N LEU A 214 3.14 10.78 13.10
CA LEU A 214 3.81 11.90 13.78
C LEU A 214 3.34 13.22 13.18
N TYR A 215 3.09 14.19 14.05
CA TYR A 215 2.83 15.58 13.66
C TYR A 215 3.70 16.51 14.50
N VAL A 216 4.60 17.23 13.84
CA VAL A 216 5.51 18.19 14.46
C VAL A 216 5.46 19.49 13.67
N GLN A 217 5.57 20.62 14.36
CA GLN A 217 5.66 21.94 13.73
C GLN A 217 6.60 22.82 14.54
N THR A 218 7.29 23.74 13.84
CA THR A 218 8.08 24.78 14.49
C THR A 218 7.16 25.85 15.09
N PRO A 219 7.58 26.55 16.17
CA PRO A 219 6.70 27.48 16.89
C PRO A 219 6.16 28.65 16.06
N GLY A 220 6.94 29.17 15.10
CA GLY A 220 6.56 30.32 14.27
C GLY A 220 5.86 29.96 12.96
N TYR A 221 5.47 28.69 12.79
CA TYR A 221 4.94 28.18 11.52
C TYR A 221 3.69 28.93 11.03
N GLU A 222 2.81 29.35 11.93
CA GLU A 222 1.57 30.02 11.54
C GLU A 222 1.82 31.45 11.03
N GLU A 223 2.74 32.19 11.67
CA GLU A 223 3.03 33.58 11.34
C GLU A 223 4.08 33.79 10.23
N ALA A 224 4.83 32.74 9.85
CA ALA A 224 5.92 32.86 8.87
C ALA A 224 5.45 33.23 7.45
N GLU A 225 6.16 34.17 6.82
CA GLU A 225 5.93 34.55 5.41
C GLU A 225 6.34 33.46 4.41
N GLN A 226 7.36 32.67 4.74
CA GLN A 226 7.84 31.54 3.95
C GLN A 226 7.94 30.32 4.85
N LYS A 227 7.24 29.25 4.47
CA LYS A 227 7.13 28.04 5.28
C LYS A 227 7.03 26.78 4.44
N VAL A 228 7.46 25.67 5.01
CA VAL A 228 7.55 24.37 4.32
C VAL A 228 6.69 23.34 5.03
N LYS A 229 5.79 22.71 4.27
CA LYS A 229 4.90 21.67 4.72
C LYS A 229 5.28 20.33 4.14
N ILE A 230 5.74 19.45 5.02
CA ILE A 230 6.25 18.13 4.63
C ILE A 230 5.21 17.08 5.02
N PHE A 231 4.77 16.30 4.03
CA PHE A 231 3.92 15.14 4.20
C PHE A 231 4.65 13.90 3.69
N THR A 232 4.75 12.88 4.53
CA THR A 232 5.38 11.62 4.15
C THR A 232 4.55 10.42 4.56
N SER A 233 4.46 9.43 3.67
CA SER A 233 3.80 8.14 3.93
C SER A 233 4.69 7.01 3.43
N MET A 234 5.07 6.09 4.34
CA MET A 234 6.09 5.09 4.07
C MET A 234 5.72 3.71 4.65
N LEU A 235 6.06 2.60 3.98
CA LEU A 235 5.97 1.29 4.64
C LEU A 235 7.19 1.06 5.52
N VAL A 236 8.39 1.13 4.94
CA VAL A 236 9.65 0.90 5.66
C VAL A 236 10.66 2.00 5.34
N GLY A 237 11.11 2.75 6.35
CA GLY A 237 12.15 3.75 6.17
C GLY A 237 12.06 4.91 7.15
N ASN A 238 13.10 5.74 7.13
CA ASN A 238 13.23 6.86 8.05
C ASN A 238 13.03 8.20 7.33
N ILE A 239 12.48 9.18 8.03
CA ILE A 239 12.44 10.58 7.59
C ILE A 239 13.38 11.40 8.47
N GLU A 240 14.21 12.23 7.85
CA GLU A 240 15.18 13.10 8.51
C GLU A 240 15.02 14.51 7.95
N VAL A 241 14.65 15.47 8.80
CA VAL A 241 14.53 16.89 8.46
C VAL A 241 15.62 17.65 9.19
N LYS A 242 16.57 18.21 8.45
CA LYS A 242 17.76 18.88 8.99
C LYS A 242 17.83 20.34 8.60
N ARG A 243 18.40 21.16 9.50
CA ARG A 243 18.77 22.54 9.18
C ARG A 243 20.10 22.58 8.42
N ILE A 244 20.20 23.51 7.49
CA ILE A 244 21.45 23.86 6.77
C ILE A 244 21.61 25.38 6.70
#